data_AF-A0A8B7AU76-F1
#
_entry.id   AF-A0A8B7AU76-F1
#
_cell.length_a   1.000
_cell.length_b   1.000
_cell.length_c   1.000
_cell.angle_alpha   90.00
_cell.angle_beta   90.00
_cell.angle_gamma   90.00
#
_symmetry.space_group_name_H-M   'P 1'
#
loop_
_entity.id
_entity.type
_entity.pdbx_description
1 polymer ?
#
loop_
_entity_poly.entity_id
_entity_poly.type
_entity_poly.pdbx_seq_one_letter_code
_entity_poly.pdbx_strand_id
1 'polypeptide(L)'
;MEPLETPVKDGILYQQHVKFGKKCWRKVWALLYAGGPSGVARLESWEVRDGGPGSAGDRSARRGERRVIRLADCVSVLPADGESCPRDTGAFLLTTTERSHLLAAQHRQAWMGPICQLAFPGTGEYSSASGEAESPTRGFVPMEENSIYSSWQEVAEFPVLVQRTEAATRCQLKGPYLLALGQDAILLKEPSSPQALYTWPYRFLRKFGSDKGVFSFEAGRRCDSGEGFFAFSSPCAPDLCGAVAAAIARQRERLSESAAARPCPLPRATRASGPPAAAEHLYENLCAMEGSPEASSIYHNSEDLSWPGPGPDDSLEAQYRRLLELELSEAGDEAGASVRSGAQTGFKAKLVTLLSRDRRKGPVPCDRP
;
A
#
# COMPACT_ATOMS: atom_id res chain seq x y z
N MET A 1 -43.29 10.14 12.21
CA MET A 1 -43.08 8.69 12.34
C MET A 1 -41.59 8.50 12.17
N GLU A 2 -40.86 8.28 13.27
CA GLU A 2 -39.40 8.08 13.19
C GLU A 2 -39.09 6.79 12.41
N PRO A 3 -38.04 6.78 11.57
CA PRO A 3 -37.66 5.57 10.85
C PRO A 3 -37.28 4.49 11.86
N LEU A 4 -37.99 3.35 11.81
CA LEU A 4 -37.67 2.19 12.62
C LEU A 4 -36.30 1.65 12.18
N GLU A 5 -35.31 1.67 13.07
CA GLU A 5 -34.03 1.01 12.80
C GLU A 5 -34.28 -0.48 12.51
N THR A 6 -33.77 -0.96 11.37
CA THR A 6 -33.93 -2.36 10.95
C THR A 6 -32.71 -3.18 11.40
N PRO A 7 -32.91 -4.31 12.10
CA PRO A 7 -31.80 -5.17 12.49
C PRO A 7 -31.19 -5.86 11.26
N VAL A 8 -29.86 -5.94 11.22
CA VAL A 8 -29.09 -6.69 10.21
C VAL A 8 -29.29 -8.19 10.37
N LYS A 9 -29.50 -8.63 11.61
CA LYS A 9 -29.75 -10.02 11.93
C LYS A 9 -30.60 -10.14 13.18
N ASP A 10 -31.56 -11.04 13.15
CA ASP A 10 -32.34 -11.46 14.30
C ASP A 10 -32.29 -12.99 14.47
N GLY A 11 -32.62 -13.45 15.67
CA GLY A 11 -32.85 -14.87 15.93
C GLY A 11 -32.47 -15.31 17.32
N ILE A 12 -32.43 -16.63 17.50
CA ILE A 12 -32.13 -17.26 18.80
C ILE A 12 -30.62 -17.36 19.03
N LEU A 13 -30.20 -16.87 20.20
CA LEU A 13 -28.92 -17.18 20.81
C LEU A 13 -29.14 -17.88 22.15
N TYR A 14 -28.11 -18.55 22.64
CA TYR A 14 -28.05 -19.04 24.01
C TYR A 14 -26.97 -18.29 24.74
N GLN A 15 -27.28 -17.75 25.92
CA GLN A 15 -26.32 -17.04 26.75
C GLN A 15 -26.01 -17.86 28.00
N GLN A 16 -24.72 -18.07 28.26
CA GLN A 16 -24.29 -18.75 29.47
C GLN A 16 -24.49 -17.81 30.67
N HIS A 17 -24.98 -18.37 31.77
CA HIS A 17 -24.96 -17.71 33.08
C HIS A 17 -24.69 -18.73 34.18
N VAL A 18 -24.36 -18.23 35.36
CA VAL A 18 -24.13 -19.07 36.54
C VAL A 18 -25.34 -18.94 37.47
N LYS A 19 -25.97 -20.07 37.81
CA LYS A 19 -27.02 -20.19 38.82
C LYS A 19 -26.54 -21.15 39.89
N PHE A 20 -26.48 -20.70 41.14
CA PHE A 20 -26.07 -21.54 42.28
C PHE A 20 -24.73 -22.27 42.04
N GLY A 21 -23.75 -21.57 41.46
CA GLY A 21 -22.42 -22.14 41.13
C GLY A 21 -22.37 -23.05 39.91
N LYS A 22 -23.51 -23.33 39.26
CA LYS A 22 -23.58 -24.17 38.05
C LYS A 22 -23.72 -23.32 36.79
N LYS A 23 -22.85 -23.54 35.80
CA LYS A 23 -22.97 -22.97 34.45
C LYS A 23 -24.23 -23.53 33.78
N CYS A 24 -25.08 -22.66 33.27
CA CYS A 24 -26.29 -23.04 32.54
C CYS A 24 -26.65 -22.03 31.45
N TRP A 25 -27.28 -22.52 30.40
CA TRP A 25 -27.60 -21.75 29.22
C TRP A 25 -29.05 -21.27 29.27
N ARG A 26 -29.29 -20.02 28.87
CA ARG A 26 -30.63 -19.46 28.68
C ARG A 26 -30.85 -19.11 27.23
N LYS A 27 -32.03 -19.42 26.72
CA LYS A 27 -32.47 -19.04 25.38
C LYS A 27 -32.82 -17.55 25.38
N VAL A 28 -32.21 -16.80 24.47
CA VAL A 28 -32.45 -15.37 24.29
C VAL A 28 -32.81 -15.09 22.83
N TRP A 29 -33.70 -14.14 22.61
CA TRP A 29 -33.89 -13.55 21.29
C TRP A 29 -32.90 -12.41 21.17
N ALA A 30 -32.20 -12.34 20.05
CA ALA A 30 -31.16 -11.34 19.80
C ALA A 30 -31.45 -10.58 18.51
N LEU A 31 -31.10 -9.29 18.52
CA LEU A 31 -31.14 -8.37 17.38
C LEU A 31 -29.76 -7.71 17.25
N LEU A 32 -29.17 -7.82 16.07
CA LEU A 32 -27.93 -7.15 15.71
C LEU A 32 -28.24 -5.95 14.83
N TYR A 33 -27.86 -4.76 15.26
CA TYR A 33 -28.02 -3.51 14.52
C TYR A 33 -26.67 -3.03 14.00
N ALA A 34 -26.64 -2.56 12.75
CA ALA A 34 -25.52 -1.79 12.22
C ALA A 34 -25.55 -0.36 12.77
N GLY A 35 -24.38 0.30 12.78
CA GLY A 35 -24.31 1.73 13.06
C GLY A 35 -24.86 2.54 11.89
N GLY A 36 -25.54 3.63 12.18
CA GLY A 36 -26.11 4.53 11.18
C GLY A 36 -26.44 5.91 11.76
N PRO A 37 -27.13 6.78 10.99
CA PRO A 37 -27.43 8.16 11.39
C PRO A 37 -28.26 8.28 12.68
N SER A 38 -28.99 7.22 13.04
CA SER A 38 -29.96 7.22 14.15
C SER A 38 -29.53 6.35 15.33
N GLY A 39 -28.38 5.68 15.26
CA GLY A 39 -27.96 4.78 16.34
C GLY A 39 -26.64 4.05 16.08
N VAL A 40 -26.10 3.51 17.17
CA VAL A 40 -24.81 2.81 17.17
C VAL A 40 -24.98 1.32 16.87
N ALA A 41 -23.91 0.72 16.32
CA ALA A 41 -23.84 -0.71 16.11
C ALA A 41 -23.91 -1.45 17.46
N ARG A 42 -24.85 -2.37 17.60
CA ARG A 42 -25.15 -3.02 18.90
C ARG A 42 -25.83 -4.37 18.74
N LEU A 43 -25.56 -5.26 19.68
CA LEU A 43 -26.28 -6.51 19.88
C LEU A 43 -27.23 -6.33 21.06
N GLU A 44 -28.54 -6.33 20.80
CA GLU A 44 -29.58 -6.35 21.82
C GLU A 44 -30.08 -7.78 22.04
N SER A 45 -30.33 -8.18 23.28
CA SER A 45 -30.92 -9.48 23.58
C SER A 45 -31.85 -9.46 24.79
N TRP A 46 -32.83 -10.35 24.80
CA TRP A 46 -33.74 -10.53 25.92
C TRP A 46 -34.13 -12.01 26.07
N GLU A 47 -34.42 -12.41 27.30
CA GLU A 47 -34.80 -13.79 27.62
C GLU A 47 -36.12 -14.18 26.95
N VAL A 48 -36.12 -15.32 26.25
CA VAL A 48 -37.36 -15.89 25.69
C VAL A 48 -38.04 -16.65 26.81
N ARG A 49 -39.23 -16.20 27.21
CA ARG A 49 -40.09 -16.98 28.11
C ARG A 49 -40.79 -18.05 27.28
N ASP A 50 -40.57 -19.32 27.60
CA ASP A 50 -41.32 -20.44 27.04
C ASP A 50 -42.79 -20.34 27.50
N GLY A 51 -43.63 -19.76 26.65
CA GLY A 51 -45.07 -19.66 26.87
C GLY A 51 -45.78 -19.65 25.52
N GLY A 52 -46.60 -20.67 25.30
CA GLY A 52 -47.17 -21.15 24.02
C GLY A 52 -47.92 -20.14 23.13
N PRO A 53 -48.51 -20.64 22.03
CA PRO A 53 -48.88 -19.83 20.88
C PRO A 53 -50.05 -18.91 21.21
N GLY A 54 -49.78 -17.60 21.22
CA GLY A 54 -50.77 -16.56 21.43
C GLY A 54 -50.49 -15.41 20.47
N SER A 55 -51.33 -15.35 19.43
CA SER A 55 -51.63 -14.24 18.52
C SER A 55 -50.48 -13.39 17.98
N ALA A 56 -50.29 -13.50 16.66
CA ALA A 56 -49.70 -12.45 15.84
C ALA A 56 -50.36 -11.10 16.16
N GLY A 57 -49.57 -10.10 16.56
CA GLY A 57 -50.07 -8.73 16.68
C GLY A 57 -49.37 -7.83 17.68
N ASP A 58 -48.77 -8.36 18.76
CA ASP A 58 -48.25 -7.51 19.82
C ASP A 58 -46.72 -7.48 19.87
N ARG A 59 -46.13 -6.56 19.10
CA ARG A 59 -44.68 -6.29 19.09
C ARG A 59 -44.18 -5.63 20.38
N SER A 60 -45.06 -5.38 21.36
CA SER A 60 -44.74 -4.66 22.61
C SER A 60 -44.75 -5.54 23.86
N ALA A 61 -45.37 -6.71 23.82
CA ALA A 61 -45.49 -7.57 24.99
C ALA A 61 -44.30 -8.55 25.11
N ARG A 62 -43.57 -8.47 26.24
CA ARG A 62 -42.61 -9.45 26.83
C ARG A 62 -41.18 -8.90 27.06
N ARG A 63 -41.05 -7.68 27.58
CA ARG A 63 -39.75 -7.11 27.98
C ARG A 63 -39.22 -7.77 29.26
N GLY A 64 -38.47 -8.86 29.12
CA GLY A 64 -37.44 -9.23 30.11
C GLY A 64 -36.35 -8.15 30.17
N GLU A 65 -35.39 -8.28 31.09
CA GLU A 65 -34.25 -7.36 31.15
C GLU A 65 -33.50 -7.38 29.80
N ARG A 66 -33.63 -6.29 29.05
CA ARG A 66 -32.98 -6.15 27.74
C ARG A 66 -31.50 -5.85 27.96
N ARG A 67 -30.64 -6.73 27.47
CA ARG A 67 -29.20 -6.52 27.46
C ARG A 67 -28.79 -5.89 26.14
N VAL A 68 -27.88 -4.92 26.21
CA VAL A 68 -27.34 -4.25 25.05
C VAL A 68 -25.82 -4.30 25.15
N ILE A 69 -25.18 -4.77 24.08
CA ILE A 69 -23.73 -4.75 23.92
C ILE A 69 -23.43 -3.84 22.74
N ARG A 70 -22.76 -2.72 22.99
CA ARG A 70 -22.29 -1.84 21.91
C ARG A 70 -21.10 -2.52 21.25
N LEU A 71 -21.11 -2.59 19.92
CA LEU A 71 -20.03 -3.27 19.21
C LEU A 71 -18.72 -2.48 19.24
N ALA A 72 -18.80 -1.17 19.50
CA ALA A 72 -17.63 -0.34 19.78
C ALA A 72 -16.88 -0.74 21.06
N ASP A 73 -17.55 -1.40 22.01
CA ASP A 73 -16.93 -1.86 23.27
C ASP A 73 -16.36 -3.28 23.12
N CYS A 74 -16.47 -3.90 21.94
CA CYS A 74 -15.98 -5.25 21.70
C CYS A 74 -14.46 -5.24 21.53
N VAL A 75 -13.78 -6.04 22.35
CA VAL A 75 -12.33 -6.26 22.32
C VAL A 75 -11.97 -7.44 21.43
N SER A 76 -12.76 -8.52 21.49
CA SER A 76 -12.53 -9.70 20.64
C SER A 76 -13.79 -10.55 20.47
N VAL A 77 -13.84 -11.30 19.36
CA VAL A 77 -14.88 -12.28 19.05
C VAL A 77 -14.18 -13.56 18.63
N LEU A 78 -14.28 -14.61 19.44
CA LEU A 78 -13.51 -15.84 19.23
C LEU A 78 -14.38 -17.10 19.30
N PRO A 79 -14.05 -18.16 18.55
CA PRO A 79 -14.59 -19.50 18.79
C PRO A 79 -14.39 -19.95 20.24
N ALA A 80 -15.36 -20.66 20.80
CA ALA A 80 -15.24 -21.27 22.12
C ALA A 80 -15.50 -22.78 22.04
N ASP A 81 -14.69 -23.49 21.27
CA ASP A 81 -14.87 -24.92 20.96
C ASP A 81 -14.71 -25.84 22.20
N GLY A 82 -14.05 -25.36 23.27
CA GLY A 82 -13.86 -26.10 24.52
C GLY A 82 -14.99 -25.96 25.55
N GLU A 83 -16.01 -25.13 25.31
CA GLU A 83 -17.10 -24.91 26.28
C GLU A 83 -18.32 -25.79 26.00
N SER A 84 -18.94 -26.34 27.05
CA SER A 84 -20.18 -27.10 26.93
C SER A 84 -21.30 -26.20 26.42
N CYS A 85 -21.94 -26.52 25.30
CA CYS A 85 -23.03 -25.73 24.70
C CYS A 85 -24.29 -26.59 24.47
N PRO A 86 -25.47 -25.96 24.26
CA PRO A 86 -26.69 -26.68 23.90
C PRO A 86 -26.52 -27.53 22.63
N ARG A 87 -27.33 -28.59 22.49
CA ARG A 87 -27.28 -29.49 21.32
C ARG A 87 -27.44 -28.71 20.01
N ASP A 88 -26.68 -29.15 19.00
CA ASP A 88 -26.69 -28.55 17.65
C ASP A 88 -26.33 -27.07 17.60
N THR A 89 -25.54 -26.58 18.57
CA THR A 89 -25.02 -25.21 18.59
C THR A 89 -23.51 -25.17 18.69
N GLY A 90 -22.91 -24.08 18.21
CA GLY A 90 -21.49 -23.76 18.43
C GLY A 90 -21.35 -22.55 19.35
N ALA A 91 -20.49 -22.65 20.37
CA ALA A 91 -20.20 -21.55 21.28
C ALA A 91 -19.15 -20.59 20.71
N PHE A 92 -19.29 -19.31 21.05
CA PHE A 92 -18.35 -18.23 20.80
C PHE A 92 -18.28 -17.29 22.01
N LEU A 93 -17.11 -16.69 22.19
CA LEU A 93 -16.83 -15.73 23.24
C LEU A 93 -16.79 -14.32 22.65
N LEU A 94 -17.64 -13.44 23.20
CA LEU A 94 -17.64 -12.02 22.90
C LEU A 94 -17.04 -11.27 24.10
N THR A 95 -15.81 -10.81 23.96
CA THR A 95 -15.12 -10.04 25.00
C THR A 95 -15.38 -8.57 24.79
N THR A 96 -15.95 -7.91 25.80
CA THR A 96 -16.09 -6.46 25.83
C THR A 96 -15.07 -5.85 26.80
N THR A 97 -14.93 -4.53 26.80
CA THR A 97 -14.10 -3.79 27.75
C THR A 97 -14.48 -4.04 29.21
N GLU A 98 -15.74 -4.34 29.48
CA GLU A 98 -16.25 -4.57 30.84
C GLU A 98 -16.20 -6.04 31.27
N ARG A 99 -16.59 -6.96 30.36
CA ARG A 99 -16.70 -8.38 30.67
C ARG A 99 -16.74 -9.26 29.43
N SER A 100 -16.58 -10.56 29.64
CA SER A 100 -16.75 -11.58 28.61
C SER A 100 -18.16 -12.17 28.61
N HIS A 101 -18.70 -12.40 27.41
CA HIS A 101 -20.02 -12.96 27.16
C HIS A 101 -19.90 -14.25 26.38
N LEU A 102 -20.20 -15.39 27.01
CA LEU A 102 -20.24 -16.67 26.31
C LEU A 102 -21.62 -16.92 25.69
N LEU A 103 -21.65 -17.01 24.37
CA LEU A 103 -22.85 -17.13 23.55
C LEU A 103 -22.78 -18.43 22.72
N ALA A 104 -23.92 -18.99 22.34
CA ALA A 104 -23.99 -20.13 21.44
C ALA A 104 -25.14 -19.98 20.43
N ALA A 105 -24.92 -20.45 19.21
CA ALA A 105 -25.90 -20.37 18.13
C ALA A 105 -25.84 -21.62 17.24
N GLN A 106 -26.96 -21.98 16.59
CA GLN A 106 -27.02 -23.12 15.66
C GLN A 106 -26.06 -22.95 14.49
N HIS A 107 -26.01 -21.74 13.92
CA HIS A 107 -25.03 -21.35 12.89
C HIS A 107 -24.09 -20.29 13.46
N ARG A 108 -23.11 -20.73 14.28
CA ARG A 108 -22.17 -19.83 14.97
C ARG A 108 -21.55 -18.78 14.05
N GLN A 109 -21.02 -19.18 12.90
CA GLN A 109 -20.35 -18.28 11.97
C GLN A 109 -21.29 -17.22 11.36
N ALA A 110 -22.56 -17.56 11.18
CA ALA A 110 -23.57 -16.61 10.71
C ALA A 110 -23.89 -15.50 11.72
N TRP A 111 -23.47 -15.66 12.99
CA TRP A 111 -23.51 -14.60 14.01
C TRP A 111 -22.14 -13.95 14.18
N MET A 112 -21.07 -14.73 14.31
CA MET A 112 -19.72 -14.21 14.50
C MET A 112 -19.29 -13.30 13.35
N GLY A 113 -19.51 -13.69 12.09
CA GLY A 113 -19.08 -12.90 10.92
C GLY A 113 -19.63 -11.46 10.95
N PRO A 114 -20.96 -11.26 10.98
CA PRO A 114 -21.55 -9.93 11.07
C PRO A 114 -21.16 -9.16 12.35
N ILE A 115 -21.05 -9.85 13.50
CA ILE A 115 -20.60 -9.21 14.75
C ILE A 115 -19.17 -8.68 14.60
N CYS A 116 -18.25 -9.49 14.06
CA CYS A 116 -16.86 -9.08 13.81
C CYS A 116 -16.79 -7.92 12.82
N GLN A 117 -17.54 -7.98 11.71
CA GLN A 117 -17.55 -6.92 10.70
C GLN A 117 -18.01 -5.58 11.28
N LEU A 118 -19.03 -5.60 12.14
CA LEU A 118 -19.55 -4.39 12.77
C LEU A 118 -18.73 -3.91 13.97
N ALA A 119 -18.04 -4.82 14.67
CA ALA A 119 -17.16 -4.48 15.80
C ALA A 119 -15.76 -3.99 15.35
N PHE A 120 -15.26 -4.49 14.21
CA PHE A 120 -13.92 -4.20 13.69
C PHE A 120 -13.97 -3.79 12.20
N PRO A 121 -14.51 -2.60 11.88
CA PRO A 121 -14.55 -2.12 10.50
C PRO A 121 -13.11 -1.91 9.97
N GLY A 122 -12.74 -2.60 8.89
CA GLY A 122 -11.43 -2.44 8.22
C GLY A 122 -10.41 -3.57 8.40
N THR A 123 -10.72 -4.62 9.17
CA THR A 123 -9.79 -5.74 9.44
C THR A 123 -9.94 -6.92 8.45
N GLY A 124 -10.56 -6.72 7.29
CA GLY A 124 -11.09 -7.81 6.44
C GLY A 124 -10.52 -7.89 5.02
N GLU A 125 -9.19 -7.94 4.84
CA GLU A 125 -8.56 -8.34 3.56
C GLU A 125 -7.24 -9.11 3.81
N TYR A 126 -7.30 -10.28 4.46
CA TYR A 126 -6.22 -11.27 4.39
C TYR A 126 -6.75 -12.65 4.81
N SER A 127 -7.41 -13.34 3.88
CA SER A 127 -7.33 -14.80 3.77
C SER A 127 -7.98 -15.23 2.45
N SER A 128 -7.14 -15.87 1.62
CA SER A 128 -7.51 -16.73 0.49
C SER A 128 -7.90 -16.03 -0.82
N ALA A 129 -6.89 -15.54 -1.54
CA ALA A 129 -7.00 -15.30 -2.97
C ALA A 129 -6.90 -16.62 -3.74
N SER A 130 -7.98 -17.02 -4.41
CA SER A 130 -7.93 -17.92 -5.56
C SER A 130 -9.16 -17.71 -6.43
N GLY A 131 -8.94 -17.37 -7.71
CA GLY A 131 -9.91 -17.53 -8.78
C GLY A 131 -10.60 -16.26 -9.25
N GLU A 132 -10.44 -15.99 -10.54
CA GLU A 132 -11.03 -14.92 -11.33
C GLU A 132 -12.57 -14.88 -11.26
N ALA A 133 -13.12 -13.67 -11.34
CA ALA A 133 -14.32 -13.26 -12.09
C ALA A 133 -15.12 -12.21 -11.30
N GLU A 134 -15.30 -11.05 -11.96
CA GLU A 134 -16.31 -10.02 -11.75
C GLU A 134 -16.73 -9.73 -10.31
N SER A 135 -16.26 -8.60 -9.79
CA SER A 135 -16.77 -8.02 -8.55
C SER A 135 -18.18 -7.44 -8.74
N PRO A 136 -19.26 -8.02 -8.15
CA PRO A 136 -20.53 -7.33 -8.06
C PRO A 136 -20.56 -6.61 -6.71
N THR A 137 -20.39 -5.31 -6.78
CA THR A 137 -21.09 -4.33 -5.94
C THR A 137 -21.02 -4.58 -4.44
N ARG A 138 -19.82 -4.33 -3.91
CA ARG A 138 -19.62 -3.45 -2.74
C ARG A 138 -20.91 -2.66 -2.42
N GLY A 139 -21.59 -3.02 -1.33
CA GLY A 139 -22.60 -2.18 -0.70
C GLY A 139 -21.94 -0.93 -0.14
N PHE A 140 -21.41 -0.10 -1.04
CA PHE A 140 -21.02 1.25 -0.77
C PHE A 140 -22.34 2.00 -0.65
N VAL A 141 -22.57 2.63 0.50
CA VAL A 141 -23.35 3.86 0.46
C VAL A 141 -22.58 4.75 -0.51
N PRO A 142 -23.14 5.18 -1.66
CA PRO A 142 -22.50 6.18 -2.49
C PRO A 142 -22.60 7.49 -1.72
N MET A 143 -21.71 7.65 -0.73
CA MET A 143 -21.39 8.95 -0.22
C MET A 143 -20.53 9.57 -1.30
N GLU A 144 -21.12 10.51 -2.03
CA GLU A 144 -20.37 11.37 -2.93
C GLU A 144 -19.44 12.19 -2.03
N GLU A 145 -18.15 11.89 -2.09
CA GLU A 145 -17.15 12.62 -1.33
C GLU A 145 -17.25 14.08 -1.73
N ASN A 146 -17.58 14.93 -0.76
CA ASN A 146 -17.70 16.35 -1.01
C ASN A 146 -16.31 16.90 -1.35
N SER A 147 -16.02 17.08 -2.63
CA SER A 147 -14.66 17.35 -3.15
C SER A 147 -14.09 18.69 -2.67
N ILE A 148 -14.93 19.55 -2.06
CA ILE A 148 -14.54 20.79 -1.37
C ILE A 148 -14.02 20.56 0.06
N TYR A 149 -14.28 19.40 0.66
CA TYR A 149 -13.73 18.96 1.96
C TYR A 149 -12.62 17.91 1.83
N SER A 150 -12.26 17.50 0.60
CA SER A 150 -10.92 16.98 0.33
C SER A 150 -9.96 18.10 0.72
N SER A 151 -9.52 18.09 1.97
CA SER A 151 -8.64 19.09 2.50
C SER A 151 -7.37 19.04 1.67
N TRP A 152 -7.23 20.04 0.81
CA TRP A 152 -6.07 20.36 -0.03
C TRP A 152 -5.89 19.39 -1.19
N GLN A 153 -5.72 19.92 -2.40
CA GLN A 153 -5.07 19.18 -3.48
C GLN A 153 -3.69 18.82 -2.94
N GLU A 154 -3.57 17.69 -2.24
CA GLU A 154 -2.30 17.16 -1.79
C GLU A 154 -1.59 16.81 -3.10
N VAL A 155 -0.84 17.80 -3.59
CA VAL A 155 0.12 17.68 -4.66
C VAL A 155 0.94 16.49 -4.22
N ALA A 156 0.67 15.31 -4.76
CA ALA A 156 1.23 14.08 -4.21
C ALA A 156 2.75 14.23 -4.19
N GLU A 157 3.32 14.31 -2.97
CA GLU A 157 4.74 14.56 -2.76
C GLU A 157 5.43 13.22 -2.53
N PHE A 158 6.37 12.90 -3.41
CA PHE A 158 7.08 11.64 -3.39
C PHE A 158 8.54 11.90 -3.02
N PRO A 159 9.05 11.35 -1.90
CA PRO A 159 10.47 11.38 -1.61
C PRO A 159 11.21 10.53 -2.63
N VAL A 160 12.22 11.12 -3.26
CA VAL A 160 13.00 10.49 -4.31
C VAL A 160 14.49 10.75 -4.17
N LEU A 161 15.29 9.84 -4.71
CA LEU A 161 16.74 10.01 -4.84
C LEU A 161 17.11 10.23 -6.31
N VAL A 162 17.74 11.35 -6.62
CA VAL A 162 18.15 11.66 -8.00
C VAL A 162 19.23 10.68 -8.46
N GLN A 163 19.01 10.05 -9.61
CA GLN A 163 20.04 9.28 -10.29
C GLN A 163 20.91 10.17 -11.16
N ARG A 164 22.20 9.81 -11.26
CA ARG A 164 23.15 10.52 -12.09
C ARG A 164 22.80 10.33 -13.57
N THR A 165 22.45 11.43 -14.22
CA THR A 165 22.24 11.54 -15.67
C THR A 165 22.95 12.79 -16.19
N GLU A 166 23.11 12.92 -17.51
CA GLU A 166 23.68 14.15 -18.10
C GLU A 166 22.84 15.38 -17.75
N ALA A 167 21.51 15.24 -17.81
CA ALA A 167 20.59 16.32 -17.50
C ALA A 167 20.63 16.70 -16.00
N ALA A 168 20.60 15.71 -15.10
CA ALA A 168 20.72 15.95 -13.67
C ALA A 168 22.07 16.60 -13.30
N THR A 169 23.17 16.18 -13.93
CA THR A 169 24.50 16.77 -13.70
C THR A 169 24.55 18.22 -14.14
N ARG A 170 24.03 18.54 -15.33
CA ARG A 170 23.93 19.92 -15.83
C ARG A 170 23.06 20.80 -14.93
N CYS A 171 21.98 20.24 -14.40
CA CYS A 171 21.08 20.90 -13.45
C CYS A 171 21.60 20.91 -12.01
N GLN A 172 22.80 20.37 -11.75
CA GLN A 172 23.43 20.28 -10.42
C GLN A 172 22.58 19.54 -9.38
N LEU A 173 21.80 18.56 -9.81
CA LEU A 173 20.94 17.76 -8.95
C LEU A 173 21.67 16.54 -8.43
N LYS A 174 21.76 16.39 -7.11
CA LYS A 174 22.37 15.23 -6.45
C LYS A 174 21.74 14.97 -5.09
N GLY A 175 21.36 13.72 -4.82
CA GLY A 175 20.85 13.32 -3.51
C GLY A 175 19.33 13.36 -3.41
N PRO A 176 18.78 13.51 -2.19
CA PRO A 176 17.36 13.37 -1.91
C PRO A 176 16.58 14.65 -2.23
N TYR A 177 15.40 14.49 -2.82
CA TYR A 177 14.47 15.57 -3.15
C TYR A 177 13.02 15.11 -2.96
N LEU A 178 12.09 16.05 -3.04
CA LEU A 178 10.65 15.79 -3.08
C LEU A 178 10.13 16.09 -4.49
N LEU A 179 9.49 15.09 -5.12
CA LEU A 179 8.74 15.28 -6.37
C LEU A 179 7.27 15.52 -6.04
N ALA A 180 6.79 16.72 -6.30
CA ALA A 180 5.41 17.11 -6.04
C ALA A 180 4.63 17.15 -7.37
N LEU A 181 3.53 16.39 -7.45
CA LEU A 181 2.68 16.34 -8.65
C LEU A 181 1.58 17.40 -8.61
N GLY A 182 1.81 18.51 -9.33
CA GLY A 182 0.86 19.61 -9.43
C GLY A 182 -0.27 19.32 -10.43
N GLN A 183 -1.17 20.29 -10.61
CA GLN A 183 -2.30 20.15 -11.52
C GLN A 183 -1.87 20.06 -13.00
N ASP A 184 -0.77 20.72 -13.38
CA ASP A 184 -0.30 20.85 -14.77
C ASP A 184 1.21 20.57 -14.97
N ALA A 185 1.95 20.26 -13.90
CA ALA A 185 3.40 20.07 -13.94
C ALA A 185 3.90 19.17 -12.81
N ILE A 186 5.07 18.55 -13.05
CA ILE A 186 5.89 17.94 -12.01
C ILE A 186 6.80 19.01 -11.41
N LEU A 187 6.89 19.09 -10.09
CA LEU A 187 7.72 20.05 -9.36
C LEU A 187 8.80 19.30 -8.59
N LEU A 188 10.07 19.69 -8.72
CA LEU A 188 11.14 19.23 -7.83
C LEU A 188 11.34 20.24 -6.71
N LYS A 189 11.29 19.79 -5.46
CA LYS A 189 11.52 20.61 -4.27
C LYS A 189 12.66 20.03 -3.43
N GLU A 190 13.32 20.91 -2.68
CA GLU A 190 14.27 20.49 -1.67
C GLU A 190 13.53 20.24 -0.33
N PRO A 191 13.89 19.23 0.47
CA PRO A 191 13.21 19.00 1.76
C PRO A 191 13.27 20.20 2.72
N SER A 192 14.30 21.03 2.61
CA SER A 192 14.52 22.24 3.43
C SER A 192 13.74 23.46 2.95
N SER A 193 13.19 23.45 1.73
CA SER A 193 12.56 24.62 1.13
C SER A 193 11.24 24.28 0.43
N PRO A 194 10.16 25.03 0.70
CA PRO A 194 8.89 24.82 0.01
C PRO A 194 8.91 25.27 -1.46
N GLN A 195 9.96 26.00 -1.89
CA GLN A 195 10.08 26.50 -3.25
C GLN A 195 10.53 25.40 -4.23
N ALA A 196 9.87 25.34 -5.39
CA ALA A 196 10.27 24.43 -6.46
C ALA A 196 11.59 24.88 -7.11
N LEU A 197 12.54 23.97 -7.21
CA LEU A 197 13.82 24.13 -7.90
C LEU A 197 13.66 24.04 -9.42
N TYR A 198 12.87 23.06 -9.87
CA TYR A 198 12.58 22.85 -11.29
C TYR A 198 11.11 22.51 -11.48
N THR A 199 10.53 23.03 -12.56
CA THR A 199 9.17 22.74 -12.97
C THR A 199 9.18 22.09 -14.35
N TRP A 200 8.50 20.95 -14.48
CA TRP A 200 8.32 20.26 -15.75
C TRP A 200 6.83 20.20 -16.09
N PRO A 201 6.32 21.15 -16.89
CA PRO A 201 4.95 21.10 -17.38
C PRO A 201 4.70 19.78 -18.13
N TYR A 202 3.61 19.11 -17.80
CA TYR A 202 3.25 17.82 -18.40
C TYR A 202 3.23 17.86 -19.93
N ARG A 203 2.74 18.95 -20.51
CA ARG A 203 2.70 19.21 -21.96
C ARG A 203 4.06 19.26 -22.66
N PHE A 204 5.15 19.38 -21.91
CA PHE A 204 6.53 19.44 -22.42
C PHE A 204 7.34 18.18 -22.08
N LEU A 205 6.73 17.20 -21.42
CA LEU A 205 7.31 15.87 -21.28
C LEU A 205 7.17 15.11 -22.60
N ARG A 206 8.24 14.45 -23.04
CA ARG A 206 8.24 13.62 -24.25
C ARG A 206 7.79 12.19 -23.96
N LYS A 207 8.21 11.66 -22.81
CA LYS A 207 7.86 10.33 -22.29
C LYS A 207 8.14 10.29 -20.79
N PHE A 208 7.48 9.37 -20.10
CA PHE A 208 7.70 9.05 -18.70
C PHE A 208 7.43 7.55 -18.48
N GLY A 209 7.95 7.00 -17.41
CA GLY A 209 7.74 5.59 -17.06
C GLY A 209 8.44 5.24 -15.76
N SER A 210 8.22 4.02 -15.30
CA SER A 210 8.93 3.47 -14.15
C SER A 210 9.38 2.04 -14.41
N ASP A 211 10.57 1.69 -13.95
CA ASP A 211 11.11 0.33 -13.95
C ASP A 211 11.89 0.07 -12.66
N LYS A 212 11.74 -1.13 -12.06
CA LYS A 212 12.53 -1.61 -10.90
C LYS A 212 12.73 -0.57 -9.77
N GLY A 213 11.69 0.15 -9.38
CA GLY A 213 11.77 1.16 -8.32
C GLY A 213 12.41 2.48 -8.73
N VAL A 214 12.52 2.74 -10.04
CA VAL A 214 13.01 4.00 -10.61
C VAL A 214 11.89 4.62 -11.44
N PHE A 215 11.54 5.86 -11.13
CA PHE A 215 10.69 6.68 -11.99
C PHE A 215 11.58 7.55 -12.88
N SER A 216 11.22 7.71 -14.15
CA SER A 216 11.99 8.51 -15.09
C SER A 216 11.11 9.21 -16.11
N PHE A 217 11.62 10.33 -16.65
CA PHE A 217 10.99 11.05 -17.74
C PHE A 217 12.01 11.78 -18.61
N GLU A 218 11.62 12.07 -19.85
CA GLU A 218 12.38 12.94 -20.76
C GLU A 218 11.70 14.31 -20.87
N ALA A 219 12.38 15.34 -20.38
CA ALA A 219 11.97 16.72 -20.51
C ALA A 219 12.31 17.28 -21.89
N GLY A 220 11.43 18.11 -22.44
CA GLY A 220 11.67 18.87 -23.65
C GLY A 220 12.43 20.19 -23.40
N ARG A 221 12.91 20.81 -24.49
CA ARG A 221 13.67 22.08 -24.47
C ARG A 221 12.95 23.28 -23.85
N ARG A 222 11.63 23.18 -23.67
CA ARG A 222 10.77 24.24 -23.11
C ARG A 222 10.60 24.13 -21.59
N CYS A 223 11.18 23.12 -20.95
CA CYS A 223 11.22 23.02 -19.49
C CYS A 223 12.38 23.86 -18.94
N ASP A 224 12.25 24.35 -17.70
CA ASP A 224 13.26 25.21 -17.04
C ASP A 224 14.64 24.52 -16.92
N SER A 225 14.64 23.19 -16.82
CA SER A 225 15.85 22.36 -16.80
C SER A 225 16.58 22.23 -18.14
N GLY A 226 15.97 22.74 -19.22
CA GLY A 226 16.29 22.34 -20.59
C GLY A 226 15.91 20.89 -20.88
N GLU A 227 16.25 20.41 -22.08
CA GLU A 227 15.92 19.04 -22.49
C GLU A 227 16.82 17.98 -21.84
N GLY A 228 16.28 16.79 -21.65
CA GLY A 228 17.08 15.64 -21.22
C GLY A 228 16.30 14.65 -20.37
N PHE A 229 16.99 13.56 -20.06
CA PHE A 229 16.44 12.44 -19.30
C PHE A 229 16.74 12.60 -17.81
N PHE A 230 15.70 12.50 -16.98
CA PHE A 230 15.79 12.51 -15.53
C PHE A 230 15.29 11.18 -14.97
N ALA A 231 15.99 10.65 -13.97
CA ALA A 231 15.66 9.40 -13.31
C ALA A 231 15.79 9.55 -11.79
N PHE A 232 14.85 8.93 -11.08
CA PHE A 232 14.63 9.12 -9.66
C PHE A 232 14.32 7.76 -9.03
N SER A 233 15.16 7.31 -8.10
CA SER A 233 14.89 6.09 -7.34
C SER A 233 13.85 6.38 -6.26
N SER A 234 12.79 5.58 -6.19
CA SER A 234 11.75 5.68 -5.18
C SER A 234 11.03 4.33 -4.98
N PRO A 235 10.78 3.89 -3.73
CA PRO A 235 10.02 2.66 -3.46
C PRO A 235 8.60 2.67 -4.06
N CYS A 236 7.99 3.85 -4.20
CA CYS A 236 6.67 4.06 -4.77
C CYS A 236 6.72 4.57 -6.23
N ALA A 237 7.79 4.25 -6.98
CA ALA A 237 7.91 4.64 -8.39
C ALA A 237 6.71 4.21 -9.28
N PRO A 238 6.10 3.01 -9.10
CA PRO A 238 4.90 2.63 -9.85
C PRO A 238 3.71 3.56 -9.58
N ASP A 239 3.50 3.91 -8.31
CA ASP A 239 2.41 4.81 -7.90
C ASP A 239 2.62 6.21 -8.46
N LEU A 240 3.86 6.70 -8.42
CA LEU A 240 4.25 7.98 -9.00
C LEU A 240 3.98 8.00 -10.51
N CYS A 241 4.35 6.93 -11.23
CA CYS A 241 4.07 6.80 -12.66
C CYS A 241 2.56 6.81 -12.95
N GLY A 242 1.77 6.07 -12.17
CA GLY A 242 0.30 6.07 -12.28
C GLY A 242 -0.31 7.44 -12.01
N ALA A 243 0.16 8.14 -10.98
CA ALA A 243 -0.30 9.46 -10.61
C ALA A 243 0.01 10.52 -11.69
N VAL A 244 1.21 10.48 -12.30
CA VAL A 244 1.58 11.32 -13.44
C VAL A 244 0.69 11.03 -14.64
N ALA A 245 0.46 9.75 -14.97
CA ALA A 245 -0.43 9.37 -16.08
C ALA A 245 -1.86 9.91 -15.87
N ALA A 246 -2.41 9.77 -14.67
CA ALA A 246 -3.73 10.28 -14.32
C ALA A 246 -3.79 11.82 -14.39
N ALA A 247 -2.75 12.52 -13.93
CA ALA A 247 -2.67 13.98 -14.01
C ALA A 247 -2.65 14.48 -15.47
N ILE A 248 -1.88 13.81 -16.33
CA ILE A 248 -1.84 14.10 -17.78
C ILE A 248 -3.20 13.84 -18.43
N ALA A 249 -3.88 12.73 -18.10
CA ALA A 249 -5.20 12.42 -18.62
C ALA A 249 -6.23 13.52 -18.28
N ARG A 250 -6.30 13.92 -17.01
CA ARG A 250 -7.17 15.03 -16.56
C ARG A 250 -6.85 16.35 -17.25
N GLN A 251 -5.57 16.65 -17.50
CA GLN A 251 -5.18 17.86 -18.20
C GLN A 251 -5.66 17.85 -19.67
N ARG A 252 -5.59 16.69 -20.33
CA ARG A 252 -6.06 16.54 -21.73
C ARG A 252 -7.56 16.76 -21.84
N GLU A 253 -8.35 16.22 -20.90
CA GLU A 253 -9.80 16.42 -20.85
C GLU A 253 -10.16 17.91 -20.75
N ARG A 254 -9.56 18.64 -19.79
CA ARG A 254 -9.78 20.09 -19.62
C ARG A 254 -9.41 20.91 -20.87
N LEU A 255 -8.29 20.57 -21.51
CA LEU A 255 -7.87 21.25 -22.74
C LEU A 255 -8.79 20.94 -23.93
N SER A 256 -9.37 19.74 -23.97
CA SER A 256 -10.33 19.35 -25.00
C SER A 256 -11.69 20.05 -24.86
N GLU A 257 -12.20 20.23 -23.63
CA GLU A 257 -13.42 20.99 -23.34
C GLU A 257 -13.25 22.49 -23.64
N SER A 258 -12.09 23.05 -23.29
CA SER A 258 -11.74 24.44 -23.61
C SER A 258 -11.63 24.71 -25.12
N ALA A 259 -11.17 23.72 -25.90
CA ALA A 259 -11.12 23.79 -27.36
C ALA A 259 -12.50 23.60 -28.02
N ALA A 260 -13.39 22.79 -27.43
CA ALA A 260 -14.75 22.57 -27.92
C ALA A 260 -15.68 23.80 -27.74
N ALA A 261 -15.35 24.70 -26.82
CA ALA A 261 -16.13 25.92 -26.54
C ALA A 261 -15.94 27.06 -27.56
N ARG A 262 -15.29 26.85 -28.72
CA ARG A 262 -15.22 27.85 -29.80
C ARG A 262 -15.40 27.22 -31.18
N PRO A 263 -16.61 27.30 -31.79
CA PRO A 263 -16.69 27.34 -33.24
C PRO A 263 -16.23 28.74 -33.68
N CYS A 264 -14.94 28.92 -33.91
CA CYS A 264 -14.46 30.07 -34.68
C CYS A 264 -14.59 29.71 -36.17
N PRO A 265 -15.46 30.36 -36.95
CA PRO A 265 -15.44 30.21 -38.40
C PRO A 265 -14.29 31.07 -38.94
N LEU A 266 -13.16 30.45 -39.27
CA LEU A 266 -12.18 31.10 -40.14
C LEU A 266 -12.49 30.72 -41.59
N PRO A 267 -12.55 31.72 -42.51
CA PRO A 267 -12.85 31.46 -43.90
C PRO A 267 -11.69 30.71 -44.56
N ARG A 268 -12.08 29.66 -45.27
CA ARG A 268 -11.24 28.79 -46.10
C ARG A 268 -10.52 29.64 -47.15
N ALA A 269 -9.22 29.85 -46.97
CA ALA A 269 -8.38 30.39 -48.04
C ALA A 269 -8.27 29.34 -49.16
N THR A 270 -8.76 29.71 -50.34
CA THR A 270 -8.70 28.97 -51.59
C THR A 270 -7.23 28.73 -51.96
N ARG A 271 -6.81 27.45 -52.04
CA ARG A 271 -5.53 27.07 -52.64
C ARG A 271 -5.67 27.21 -54.16
N ALA A 272 -4.95 28.15 -54.75
CA ALA A 272 -4.69 28.18 -56.18
C ALA A 272 -3.61 27.16 -56.55
N SER A 273 -3.76 26.64 -57.77
CA SER A 273 -2.98 25.65 -58.52
C SER A 273 -1.46 25.90 -58.61
N GLY A 274 -0.70 24.81 -58.83
CA GLY A 274 0.77 24.75 -58.85
C GLY A 274 1.50 25.26 -60.13
N PRO A 275 2.65 24.67 -60.51
CA PRO A 275 3.97 25.35 -60.55
C PRO A 275 4.56 25.53 -61.97
N PRO A 276 5.84 25.96 -62.11
CA PRO A 276 6.79 25.05 -62.77
C PRO A 276 8.24 25.01 -62.22
N ALA A 277 8.77 23.78 -62.31
CA ALA A 277 10.13 23.30 -62.65
C ALA A 277 11.39 24.15 -62.40
N ALA A 278 12.36 23.57 -61.66
CA ALA A 278 13.68 23.12 -62.16
C ALA A 278 14.67 22.89 -61.00
N ALA A 279 15.07 21.62 -60.78
CA ALA A 279 16.40 21.18 -60.31
C ALA A 279 16.35 19.68 -59.99
N GLU A 280 16.45 18.87 -61.05
CA GLU A 280 16.90 17.47 -61.01
C GLU A 280 18.44 17.44 -60.89
N HIS A 281 18.99 16.27 -60.54
CA HIS A 281 20.40 15.86 -60.35
C HIS A 281 20.87 15.80 -58.89
N LEU A 282 21.27 14.68 -58.30
CA LEU A 282 21.44 13.28 -58.73
C LEU A 282 21.49 12.44 -57.43
N TYR A 283 20.87 11.26 -57.45
CA TYR A 283 21.11 10.18 -56.49
C TYR A 283 21.83 9.07 -57.28
N GLU A 284 23.03 8.64 -56.87
CA GLU A 284 23.47 7.22 -56.90
C GLU A 284 24.93 7.01 -56.46
N ASN A 285 25.07 6.05 -55.53
CA ASN A 285 26.00 4.92 -55.49
C ASN A 285 27.51 5.08 -55.18
N LEU A 286 27.84 4.67 -53.94
CA LEU A 286 28.62 3.46 -53.59
C LEU A 286 29.87 3.06 -54.41
N CYS A 287 30.96 2.92 -53.64
CA CYS A 287 32.05 1.91 -53.70
C CYS A 287 33.48 2.37 -54.12
N ALA A 288 34.39 2.11 -53.19
CA ALA A 288 35.79 1.67 -53.35
C ALA A 288 36.83 2.64 -53.93
N MET A 289 37.80 3.04 -53.10
CA MET A 289 39.18 2.55 -53.26
C MET A 289 40.01 2.74 -51.99
N GLU A 290 40.87 1.76 -51.79
CA GLU A 290 41.86 1.56 -50.73
C GLU A 290 42.96 2.64 -50.71
N GLY A 291 43.67 2.75 -49.58
CA GLY A 291 44.99 3.37 -49.53
C GLY A 291 45.40 3.95 -48.16
N SER A 292 45.97 3.10 -47.31
CA SER A 292 46.84 3.51 -46.17
C SER A 292 48.14 4.15 -46.72
N PRO A 293 48.94 4.92 -45.94
CA PRO A 293 49.76 4.32 -44.87
C PRO A 293 49.88 5.11 -43.55
N GLU A 294 50.31 4.31 -42.55
CA GLU A 294 50.86 4.50 -41.20
C GLU A 294 51.63 5.82 -40.91
N ALA A 295 51.80 6.30 -39.68
CA ALA A 295 52.01 5.68 -38.35
C ALA A 295 51.61 6.68 -37.23
N SER A 296 51.49 6.40 -35.93
CA SER A 296 52.02 5.33 -35.08
C SER A 296 51.25 5.23 -33.74
N SER A 297 51.13 3.98 -33.27
CA SER A 297 51.21 3.45 -31.90
C SER A 297 50.94 4.33 -30.67
N ILE A 298 49.92 3.98 -29.88
CA ILE A 298 50.07 3.56 -28.46
C ILE A 298 48.86 2.68 -28.10
N TYR A 299 48.94 1.35 -28.23
CA TYR A 299 48.25 0.40 -27.35
C TYR A 299 48.92 -0.97 -27.49
N HIS A 300 49.70 -1.34 -26.48
CA HIS A 300 50.06 -2.73 -26.20
C HIS A 300 50.21 -2.89 -24.69
N ASN A 301 49.22 -3.53 -24.07
CA ASN A 301 49.48 -4.70 -23.24
C ASN A 301 48.15 -5.30 -22.76
N SER A 302 47.91 -6.52 -23.24
CA SER A 302 47.19 -7.53 -22.48
C SER A 302 48.06 -8.01 -21.33
N GLU A 303 47.39 -8.55 -20.31
CA GLU A 303 47.91 -9.27 -19.15
C GLU A 303 48.12 -8.46 -17.86
N ASP A 304 47.45 -8.97 -16.82
CA ASP A 304 47.55 -8.73 -15.38
C ASP A 304 47.18 -7.34 -14.81
N LEU A 305 45.87 -7.17 -14.56
CA LEU A 305 45.40 -6.47 -13.36
C LEU A 305 44.21 -7.23 -12.76
N SER A 306 44.55 -8.21 -11.93
CA SER A 306 43.68 -8.66 -10.85
C SER A 306 43.30 -7.43 -10.01
N TRP A 307 41.99 -7.20 -9.86
CA TRP A 307 41.50 -6.26 -8.87
C TRP A 307 42.05 -6.68 -7.50
N PRO A 308 42.66 -5.78 -6.70
CA PRO A 308 42.91 -6.10 -5.32
C PRO A 308 41.55 -6.35 -4.68
N GLY A 309 41.27 -7.63 -4.36
CA GLY A 309 40.14 -7.98 -3.53
C GLY A 309 40.21 -7.14 -2.24
N PRO A 310 39.08 -6.81 -1.61
CA PRO A 310 39.11 -6.12 -0.34
C PRO A 310 40.02 -6.94 0.60
N GLY A 311 41.03 -6.28 1.16
CA GLY A 311 41.81 -6.86 2.24
C GLY A 311 40.87 -7.31 3.37
N PRO A 312 41.37 -8.10 4.33
CA PRO A 312 40.56 -8.58 5.44
C PRO A 312 40.20 -7.39 6.34
N ASP A 313 39.18 -6.62 5.94
CA ASP A 313 38.58 -5.62 6.78
C ASP A 313 37.73 -6.35 7.81
N ASP A 314 38.14 -6.19 9.06
CA ASP A 314 37.51 -6.67 10.29
C ASP A 314 36.19 -5.93 10.57
N SER A 315 35.43 -5.68 9.50
CA SER A 315 34.12 -5.04 9.51
C SER A 315 33.09 -5.99 10.12
N LEU A 316 32.21 -5.45 10.94
CA LEU A 316 31.10 -6.16 11.58
C LEU A 316 30.28 -6.98 10.57
N GLU A 317 30.18 -6.49 9.33
CA GLU A 317 29.45 -7.14 8.25
C GLU A 317 30.19 -8.36 7.67
N ALA A 318 31.52 -8.32 7.60
CA ALA A 318 32.34 -9.46 7.20
C ALA A 318 32.31 -10.56 8.27
N GLN A 319 32.31 -10.18 9.56
CA GLN A 319 32.19 -11.14 10.67
C GLN A 319 30.80 -11.78 10.73
N TYR A 320 29.73 -11.01 10.44
CA TYR A 320 28.36 -11.54 10.36
C TYR A 320 28.18 -12.54 9.22
N ARG A 321 28.72 -12.25 8.03
CA ARG A 321 28.69 -13.20 6.90
C ARG A 321 29.43 -14.49 7.21
N ARG A 322 30.58 -14.42 7.88
CA ARG A 322 31.35 -15.61 8.30
C ARG A 322 30.60 -16.45 9.34
N LEU A 323 29.79 -15.81 10.20
CA LEU A 323 28.95 -16.51 11.18
C LEU A 323 27.80 -17.25 10.49
N LEU A 324 27.20 -16.65 9.46
CA LEU A 324 26.14 -17.25 8.65
C LEU A 324 26.66 -18.40 7.78
N GLU A 325 27.85 -18.27 7.20
CA GLU A 325 28.49 -19.35 6.43
C GLU A 325 28.80 -20.58 7.28
N LEU A 326 29.19 -20.39 8.55
CA LEU A 326 29.41 -21.50 9.50
C LEU A 326 28.10 -22.22 9.88
N GLU A 327 26.98 -21.51 10.00
CA GLU A 327 25.66 -22.09 10.27
C GLU A 327 25.14 -22.91 9.07
N LEU A 328 25.49 -22.51 7.85
CA LEU A 328 25.17 -23.24 6.62
C LEU A 328 26.04 -24.49 6.43
N SER A 329 27.32 -24.46 6.84
CA SER A 329 28.18 -25.64 6.77
C SER A 329 27.82 -26.72 7.79
N GLU A 330 27.33 -26.35 8.99
CA GLU A 330 26.91 -27.33 10.00
C GLU A 330 25.50 -27.91 9.73
N ALA A 331 24.68 -27.24 8.91
CA ALA A 331 23.38 -27.75 8.47
C ALA A 331 23.48 -28.79 7.33
N GLY A 332 24.66 -28.92 6.70
CA GLY A 332 24.87 -29.80 5.54
C GLY A 332 25.24 -31.26 5.88
N ASP A 333 25.68 -31.56 7.11
CA ASP A 333 26.27 -32.86 7.46
C ASP A 333 25.44 -33.74 8.43
N GLU A 334 24.23 -33.35 8.81
CA GLU A 334 23.39 -34.12 9.75
C GLU A 334 22.20 -34.79 9.06
N ALA A 335 22.48 -35.72 8.15
CA ALA A 335 21.55 -36.80 7.82
C ALA A 335 21.71 -37.94 8.84
N GLY A 336 21.33 -37.68 10.09
CA GLY A 336 20.97 -38.73 11.04
C GLY A 336 21.65 -38.71 12.40
N ALA A 337 21.30 -37.80 13.28
CA ALA A 337 21.21 -38.07 14.72
C ALA A 337 20.31 -37.07 15.47
N SER A 338 19.72 -37.56 16.55
CA SER A 338 18.84 -36.81 17.45
C SER A 338 19.62 -35.89 18.41
N VAL A 339 19.07 -34.68 18.62
CA VAL A 339 19.32 -33.68 19.70
C VAL A 339 20.48 -32.69 19.48
N ARG A 340 20.16 -31.37 19.50
CA ARG A 340 20.60 -30.42 20.56
C ARG A 340 20.09 -28.98 20.40
N SER A 341 19.30 -28.53 21.38
CA SER A 341 18.92 -27.14 21.65
C SER A 341 20.08 -26.23 22.09
N GLY A 342 21.34 -26.70 22.02
CA GLY A 342 22.54 -25.98 22.44
C GLY A 342 23.26 -25.18 21.34
N ALA A 343 22.95 -25.39 20.06
CA ALA A 343 23.63 -24.69 18.96
C ALA A 343 23.08 -23.26 18.74
N GLN A 344 21.75 -23.10 18.77
CA GLN A 344 21.10 -21.78 18.65
C GLN A 344 21.43 -20.83 19.82
N THR A 345 21.70 -21.37 21.01
CA THR A 345 22.10 -20.55 22.16
C THR A 345 23.52 -20.00 21.99
N GLY A 346 24.43 -20.77 21.37
CA GLY A 346 25.79 -20.33 21.03
C GLY A 346 25.82 -19.23 19.97
N PHE A 347 24.98 -19.33 18.93
CA PHE A 347 24.85 -18.30 17.90
C PHE A 347 24.32 -16.98 18.48
N LYS A 348 23.24 -17.05 19.27
CA LYS A 348 22.68 -15.87 19.95
C LYS A 348 23.69 -15.21 20.89
N ALA A 349 24.48 -15.98 21.64
CA ALA A 349 25.51 -15.45 22.52
C ALA A 349 26.64 -14.73 21.74
N LYS A 350 27.08 -15.28 20.61
CA LYS A 350 28.10 -14.65 19.73
C LYS A 350 27.58 -13.35 19.10
N LEU A 351 26.32 -13.32 18.64
CA LEU A 351 25.68 -12.13 18.08
C LEU A 351 25.54 -11.00 19.12
N VAL A 352 25.09 -11.34 20.33
CA VAL A 352 24.95 -10.37 21.43
C VAL A 352 26.30 -9.78 21.85
N THR A 353 27.36 -10.59 21.82
CA THR A 353 28.73 -10.14 22.15
C THR A 353 29.27 -9.15 21.09
N LEU A 354 28.99 -9.40 19.81
CA LEU A 354 29.37 -8.51 18.71
C LEU A 354 28.67 -7.14 18.80
N LEU A 355 27.34 -7.15 18.98
CA LEU A 355 26.55 -5.91 19.08
C LEU A 355 26.89 -5.08 20.32
N SER A 356 27.32 -5.73 21.40
CA SER A 356 27.73 -5.05 22.65
C SER A 356 29.11 -4.38 22.54
N ARG A 357 29.94 -4.83 21.60
CA ARG A 357 31.30 -4.31 21.39
C ARG A 357 31.29 -3.05 20.52
N ASP A 358 30.34 -2.96 19.58
CA ASP A 358 30.15 -1.81 18.70
C ASP A 358 29.58 -0.59 19.46
N ARG A 359 28.72 -0.84 20.47
CA ARG A 359 28.14 0.21 21.32
C ARG A 359 29.15 0.94 22.23
N ARG A 360 30.41 0.49 22.28
CA ARG A 360 31.50 1.11 23.07
C ARG A 360 32.48 1.98 22.27
N LYS A 361 32.29 2.16 20.96
CA LYS A 361 33.01 3.16 20.16
C LYS A 361 32.12 4.38 19.89
N GLY A 362 31.93 5.20 20.91
CA GLY A 362 31.43 6.57 20.74
C GLY A 362 32.57 7.51 20.31
N PRO A 363 32.27 8.67 19.68
CA PRO A 363 33.30 9.56 19.14
C PRO A 363 34.11 10.25 20.26
N VAL A 364 35.40 10.44 19.98
CA VAL A 364 36.37 11.12 20.85
C VAL A 364 36.05 12.63 20.90
N PRO A 365 36.11 13.32 22.07
CA PRO A 365 35.90 14.76 22.14
C PRO A 365 37.05 15.52 21.46
N CYS A 366 36.72 16.48 20.59
CA CYS A 366 37.69 17.43 20.05
C CYS A 366 37.97 18.54 21.06
N ASP A 367 39.18 18.56 21.63
CA ASP A 367 39.72 19.74 22.31
C ASP A 367 40.12 20.80 21.28
N ARG A 368 39.58 22.01 21.45
CA ARG A 368 40.04 23.24 20.78
C ARG A 368 41.28 23.80 21.50
N PRO A 369 42.12 24.51 20.75
CA PRO A 369 42.39 25.91 21.11
C PRO A 369 41.69 26.89 20.17
#